data_AF-A0A355BDU7-F1
#
_entry.id   AF-A0A355BDU7-F1
#
_cell.length_a   1.000
_cell.length_b   1.000
_cell.length_c   1.000
_cell.angle_alpha   90.00
_cell.angle_beta   90.00
_cell.angle_gamma   90.00
#
_symmetry.space_group_name_H-M   'P 1'
#
loop_
_entity.id
_entity.type
_entity.pdbx_description
1 polymer ?
#
loop_
_entity_poly.entity_id
_entity_poly.type
_entity_poly.pdbx_seq_one_letter_code
_entity_poly.pdbx_strand_id
1 'polypeptide(L)'
;VIGNPPYVQIKQIDAESKKKFSNNFKFATGRFNLFYLFIEITKKFSKDNSITSYIVPDRLLLNTQCADIRKYLLTEQNINEIIAFSELVFESAIVDSIIITYSNSKRNKDFIKVLTNCSIESLKSPKRTEIPYSHIENSPNNQLDLNYNLQISNLTNK
;
A
#
# COMPACT_ATOMS: atom_id res chain seq x y z
N VAL A 1 2.90 -4.06 14.01
CA VAL A 1 4.08 -3.25 13.59
C VAL A 1 3.60 -1.87 13.20
N ILE A 2 4.26 -0.80 13.64
CA ILE A 2 3.96 0.57 13.21
C ILE A 2 5.28 1.18 12.75
N GLY A 3 5.31 1.85 11.61
CA GLY A 3 6.55 2.46 11.13
C GLY A 3 6.44 3.34 9.89
N ASN A 4 7.53 4.04 9.61
CA ASN A 4 7.77 4.78 8.39
C ASN A 4 9.02 4.17 7.72
N PRO A 5 8.87 3.09 6.93
CA PRO A 5 10.00 2.43 6.29
C PRO A 5 10.80 3.40 5.39
N PRO A 6 12.11 3.16 5.17
CA PRO A 6 12.93 4.03 4.34
C PRO A 6 12.52 4.00 2.86
N TYR A 7 12.45 5.17 2.21
CA TYR A 7 12.02 5.32 0.81
C TYR A 7 13.20 5.37 -0.18
N VAL A 8 14.12 4.41 -0.07
CA VAL A 8 15.35 4.40 -0.86
C VAL A 8 15.13 3.65 -2.17
N GLN A 9 15.34 4.34 -3.29
CA GLN A 9 15.28 3.74 -4.63
C GLN A 9 16.51 2.86 -4.88
N ILE A 10 16.37 1.79 -5.65
CA ILE A 10 17.48 0.90 -6.03
C ILE A 10 18.76 1.63 -6.48
N LYS A 11 18.64 2.77 -7.18
CA LYS A 11 19.81 3.53 -7.67
C LYS A 11 20.72 4.03 -6.54
N GLN A 12 20.17 4.25 -5.34
CA GLN A 12 20.86 4.73 -4.16
C GLN A 12 21.42 3.60 -3.28
N ILE A 13 21.09 2.34 -3.60
CA ILE A 13 21.57 1.17 -2.85
C ILE A 13 22.91 0.73 -3.46
N ASP A 14 23.91 0.43 -2.62
CA ASP A 14 25.20 -0.09 -3.06
C ASP A 14 25.08 -1.51 -3.66
N ALA A 15 26.11 -1.93 -4.40
CA ALA A 15 26.09 -3.20 -5.12
C ALA A 15 26.01 -4.44 -4.20
N GLU A 16 26.66 -4.38 -3.03
CA GLU A 16 26.67 -5.49 -2.08
C GLU A 16 25.27 -5.66 -1.45
N SER A 17 24.67 -4.56 -1.01
CA SER A 17 23.31 -4.54 -0.46
C SER A 17 22.28 -4.98 -1.51
N LYS A 18 22.40 -4.52 -2.77
CA LYS A 18 21.54 -5.01 -3.88
C LYS A 18 21.60 -6.53 -4.00
N LYS A 19 22.81 -7.11 -4.04
CA LYS A 19 23.00 -8.56 -4.14
C LYS A 19 22.39 -9.29 -2.95
N LYS A 20 22.59 -8.77 -1.72
CA LYS A 20 21.97 -9.32 -0.51
C LYS A 20 20.45 -9.28 -0.59
N PHE A 21 19.87 -8.15 -1.00
CA PHE A 21 18.41 -8.02 -1.08
C PHE A 21 17.82 -8.97 -2.11
N SER A 22 18.37 -9.02 -3.33
CA SER A 22 17.89 -9.92 -4.38
C SER A 22 17.99 -11.41 -4.02
N ASN A 23 18.92 -11.79 -3.14
CA ASN A 23 19.04 -13.18 -2.66
C ASN A 23 18.07 -13.52 -1.52
N ASN A 24 17.56 -12.53 -0.78
CA ASN A 24 16.78 -12.76 0.45
C ASN A 24 15.31 -12.35 0.36
N PHE A 25 14.94 -11.54 -0.64
CA PHE A 25 13.62 -10.96 -0.78
C PHE A 25 13.05 -11.18 -2.16
N LYS A 26 11.81 -11.64 -2.22
CA LYS A 26 11.05 -11.86 -3.44
C LYS A 26 10.83 -10.57 -4.23
N PHE A 27 10.62 -9.44 -3.53
CA PHE A 27 10.33 -8.15 -4.17
C PHE A 27 11.58 -7.28 -4.38
N ALA A 28 12.79 -7.81 -4.15
CA ALA A 28 14.05 -7.16 -4.50
C ALA A 28 14.45 -7.43 -5.97
N THR A 29 13.51 -7.20 -6.88
CA THR A 29 13.66 -7.42 -8.33
C THR A 29 13.43 -6.12 -9.11
N GLY A 30 14.02 -6.01 -10.30
CA GLY A 30 13.83 -4.84 -11.17
C GLY A 30 14.19 -3.51 -10.48
N ARG A 31 13.30 -2.51 -10.57
CA ARG A 31 13.49 -1.17 -9.98
C ARG A 31 12.78 -1.04 -8.62
N PHE A 32 13.11 -1.93 -7.68
CA PHE A 32 12.47 -1.93 -6.36
C PHE A 32 12.83 -0.71 -5.49
N ASN A 33 12.02 -0.49 -4.45
CA ASN A 33 12.26 0.48 -3.38
C ASN A 33 12.35 -0.26 -2.04
N LEU A 34 13.14 0.24 -1.08
CA LEU A 34 13.36 -0.45 0.19
C LEU A 34 12.06 -0.71 0.97
N PHE A 35 11.06 0.17 0.90
CA PHE A 35 9.80 -0.06 1.62
C PHE A 35 9.07 -1.34 1.17
N TYR A 36 9.35 -1.85 -0.05
CA TYR A 36 8.79 -3.13 -0.52
C TYR A 36 9.28 -4.28 0.36
N LEU A 37 10.56 -4.24 0.74
CA LEU A 37 11.19 -5.27 1.56
C LEU A 37 10.65 -5.24 2.98
N PHE A 38 10.36 -4.05 3.52
CA PHE A 38 9.71 -3.90 4.82
C PHE A 38 8.28 -4.42 4.84
N ILE A 39 7.54 -4.28 3.73
CA ILE A 39 6.22 -4.90 3.58
C ILE A 39 6.34 -6.43 3.48
N GLU A 40 7.32 -6.96 2.75
CA GLU A 40 7.55 -8.39 2.64
C GLU A 40 7.89 -9.03 3.99
N ILE A 41 8.80 -8.39 4.73
CA ILE A 41 9.38 -8.96 5.94
C ILE A 41 8.39 -9.04 7.10
N THR A 42 7.34 -8.21 7.12
CA THR A 42 6.36 -8.21 8.22
C THR A 42 5.66 -9.55 8.36
N LYS A 43 5.40 -10.26 7.26
CA LYS A 43 4.84 -11.62 7.29
C LYS A 43 5.70 -12.60 8.07
N LYS A 44 7.03 -12.47 7.97
CA LYS A 44 8.00 -13.35 8.62
C LYS A 44 8.18 -13.05 10.11
N PHE A 45 8.13 -11.77 10.50
CA PHE A 45 8.46 -11.33 11.86
C PHE A 45 7.25 -11.03 12.75
N SER A 46 6.03 -11.16 12.24
CA SER A 46 4.81 -10.86 12.99
C SER A 46 3.92 -12.10 13.12
N LYS A 47 3.16 -12.17 14.23
CA LYS A 47 2.20 -13.26 14.48
C LYS A 47 1.05 -13.19 13.48
N ASP A 48 0.38 -14.32 13.26
CA ASP A 48 -0.87 -14.35 12.50
C ASP A 48 -1.91 -13.40 13.12
N ASN A 49 -2.71 -12.78 12.25
CA ASN A 49 -3.71 -11.75 12.57
C ASN A 49 -3.16 -10.48 13.24
N SER A 50 -1.84 -10.33 13.38
CA SER A 50 -1.25 -9.09 13.87
C SER A 50 -1.43 -7.96 12.86
N ILE A 51 -1.55 -6.73 13.38
CA ILE A 51 -1.78 -5.55 12.56
C ILE A 51 -0.45 -4.86 12.27
N THR A 52 -0.24 -4.51 11.00
CA THR A 52 0.83 -3.64 10.53
C THR A 52 0.25 -2.36 9.96
N SER A 53 0.80 -1.22 10.35
CA SER A 53 0.48 0.09 9.78
C SER A 53 1.76 0.80 9.36
N TYR A 54 1.86 1.13 8.08
CA TYR A 54 3.01 1.84 7.54
C TYR A 54 2.62 3.13 6.84
N ILE A 55 3.45 4.14 7.03
CA ILE A 55 3.49 5.31 6.15
C ILE A 55 4.40 4.93 4.97
N VAL A 56 3.86 4.98 3.75
CA VAL A 56 4.62 4.63 2.52
C VAL A 56 4.29 5.63 1.41
N PRO A 57 5.13 5.74 0.36
CA PRO A 57 4.83 6.59 -0.78
C PRO A 57 3.54 6.16 -1.50
N ASP A 58 2.73 7.14 -1.90
CA ASP A 58 1.44 6.96 -2.58
C ASP A 58 1.56 6.16 -3.90
N ARG A 59 2.73 6.19 -4.54
CA ARG A 59 3.07 5.38 -5.72
C ARG A 59 2.79 3.89 -5.51
N LEU A 60 2.72 3.39 -4.28
CA LEU A 60 2.25 2.03 -4.00
C LEU A 60 0.89 1.78 -4.65
N LEU A 61 -0.01 2.77 -4.68
CA LEU A 61 -1.38 2.65 -5.20
C LEU A 61 -1.43 2.40 -6.70
N LEU A 62 -0.74 3.22 -7.49
CA LEU A 62 -0.98 3.29 -8.95
C LEU A 62 0.23 2.90 -9.81
N ASN A 63 1.46 2.99 -9.30
CA ASN A 63 2.65 2.80 -10.11
C ASN A 63 2.79 1.33 -10.57
N THR A 64 3.07 1.09 -11.85
CA THR A 64 3.22 -0.26 -12.42
C THR A 64 4.41 -1.02 -11.83
N GLN A 65 5.45 -0.33 -11.36
CA GLN A 65 6.59 -0.96 -10.65
C GLN A 65 6.19 -1.55 -9.30
N CYS A 66 5.02 -1.19 -8.77
CA CYS A 66 4.50 -1.71 -7.51
C CYS A 66 3.49 -2.85 -7.74
N ALA A 67 3.30 -3.34 -8.96
CA ALA A 67 2.28 -4.35 -9.27
C ALA A 67 2.45 -5.64 -8.46
N ASP A 68 3.68 -6.18 -8.39
CA ASP A 68 3.94 -7.44 -7.68
C ASP A 68 3.76 -7.31 -6.17
N ILE A 69 4.22 -6.21 -5.56
CA ILE A 69 4.05 -5.97 -4.12
C ILE A 69 2.59 -5.65 -3.77
N ARG A 70 1.85 -4.97 -4.66
CA ARG A 70 0.39 -4.79 -4.50
C ARG A 70 -0.33 -6.12 -4.57
N LYS A 71 -0.03 -6.95 -5.55
CA LYS A 71 -0.62 -8.29 -5.68
C LYS A 71 -0.38 -9.11 -4.41
N TYR A 72 0.84 -9.08 -3.88
CA TYR A 72 1.16 -9.71 -2.60
C TYR A 72 0.32 -9.19 -1.43
N LEU A 73 0.17 -7.87 -1.29
CA LEU A 73 -0.70 -7.29 -0.25
C LEU A 73 -2.16 -7.73 -0.41
N LEU A 74 -2.64 -7.90 -1.65
CA LEU A 74 -4.02 -8.31 -1.93
C LEU A 74 -4.28 -9.80 -1.73
N THR A 75 -3.27 -10.67 -1.91
CA THR A 75 -3.43 -12.13 -1.85
C THR A 75 -2.92 -12.77 -0.56
N GLU A 76 -1.85 -12.22 0.03
CA GLU A 76 -1.18 -12.79 1.20
C GLU A 76 -1.43 -12.02 2.51
N GLN A 77 -2.02 -10.83 2.41
CA GLN A 77 -2.38 -9.98 3.54
C GLN A 77 -3.86 -9.60 3.47
N ASN A 78 -4.38 -9.06 4.57
CA ASN A 78 -5.73 -8.51 4.62
C ASN A 78 -5.62 -6.99 4.78
N ILE A 79 -5.80 -6.23 3.71
CA ILE A 79 -5.77 -4.77 3.77
C ILE A 79 -7.01 -4.30 4.52
N ASN A 80 -6.79 -3.68 5.69
CA ASN A 80 -7.85 -3.19 6.56
C ASN A 80 -8.27 -1.78 6.16
N GLU A 81 -7.30 -0.91 5.91
CA GLU A 81 -7.52 0.50 5.66
C GLU A 81 -6.38 1.14 4.85
N ILE A 82 -6.75 2.11 3.99
CA ILE A 82 -5.82 3.03 3.33
C ILE A 82 -6.25 4.46 3.62
N ILE A 83 -5.32 5.31 4.09
CA ILE A 83 -5.53 6.74 4.29
C ILE A 83 -4.64 7.49 3.32
N ALA A 84 -5.23 8.33 2.47
CA ALA A 84 -4.53 9.21 1.54
C ALA A 84 -4.80 10.67 1.91
N PHE A 85 -3.72 11.43 2.05
CA PHE A 85 -3.76 12.83 2.46
C PHE A 85 -3.98 13.76 1.26
N SER A 86 -4.67 14.88 1.47
CA SER A 86 -4.81 15.96 0.48
C SER A 86 -3.67 16.98 0.53
N GLU A 87 -2.78 16.84 1.52
CA GLU A 87 -1.72 17.78 1.81
C GLU A 87 -0.40 17.04 2.10
N LEU A 88 0.72 17.75 1.91
CA LEU A 88 2.03 17.23 2.30
C LEU A 88 2.09 17.14 3.83
N VAL A 89 2.09 15.92 4.33
CA VAL A 89 2.15 15.62 5.77
C VAL A 89 3.55 15.73 6.38
N PHE A 90 4.60 15.83 5.56
CA PHE A 90 5.98 15.97 6.00
C PHE A 90 6.61 17.23 5.41
N GLU A 91 6.92 18.20 6.26
CA GLU A 91 7.50 19.50 5.86
C GLU A 91 8.81 19.36 5.08
N SER A 92 9.60 18.31 5.35
CA SER A 92 10.93 18.09 4.75
C SER A 92 10.95 17.12 3.57
N ALA A 93 9.79 16.57 3.16
CA ALA A 93 9.72 15.57 2.08
C ALA A 93 8.67 15.94 1.03
N ILE A 94 9.10 16.04 -0.23
CA ILE A 94 8.23 16.28 -1.41
C ILE A 94 7.60 14.96 -1.89
N VAL A 95 7.25 14.06 -0.97
CA VAL A 95 6.75 12.72 -1.30
C VAL A 95 5.36 12.55 -0.74
N ASP A 96 4.38 12.51 -1.64
CA ASP A 96 3.02 12.12 -1.32
C ASP A 96 3.03 10.74 -0.66
N SER A 97 2.40 10.66 0.49
CA SER A 97 2.43 9.49 1.36
C SER A 97 1.03 9.04 1.68
N ILE A 98 0.89 7.74 1.92
CA ILE A 98 -0.33 7.11 2.42
C ILE A 98 -0.03 6.37 3.70
N ILE A 99 -1.04 6.17 4.54
CA ILE A 99 -1.00 5.13 5.57
C ILE A 99 -1.71 3.90 5.02
N ILE A 100 -1.02 2.77 5.01
CA ILE A 100 -1.62 1.47 4.73
C ILE A 100 -1.61 0.61 5.99
N THR A 101 -2.78 0.14 6.39
CA THR A 101 -2.96 -0.75 7.52
C THR A 101 -3.49 -2.10 7.04
N TYR A 102 -2.80 -3.18 7.41
CA TYR A 102 -3.15 -4.54 7.01
C TYR A 102 -2.90 -5.54 8.14
N SER A 103 -3.64 -6.64 8.12
CA SER A 103 -3.46 -7.75 9.05
C SER A 103 -2.68 -8.88 8.39
N ASN A 104 -1.84 -9.54 9.18
CA ASN A 104 -1.11 -10.74 8.78
C ASN A 104 -2.04 -11.96 8.73
N SER A 105 -2.98 -11.95 7.80
CA SER A 105 -3.97 -12.99 7.57
C SER A 105 -4.38 -12.94 6.10
N LYS A 106 -4.98 -14.02 5.60
CA LYS A 106 -5.67 -13.94 4.31
C LYS A 106 -6.85 -12.96 4.41
N ARG A 107 -7.24 -12.42 3.26
CA ARG A 107 -8.45 -11.60 3.09
C ARG A 107 -9.66 -12.29 3.71
N ASN A 108 -10.44 -11.54 4.48
CA ASN A 108 -11.70 -12.01 5.09
C ASN A 108 -12.88 -11.06 4.85
N LYS A 109 -12.69 -10.02 4.03
CA LYS A 109 -13.71 -9.06 3.63
C LYS A 109 -13.63 -8.80 2.13
N ASP A 110 -14.77 -8.47 1.54
CA ASP A 110 -14.86 -8.17 0.11
C ASP A 110 -14.65 -6.69 -0.21
N PHE A 111 -14.21 -5.88 0.77
CA PHE A 111 -13.90 -4.47 0.61
C PHE A 111 -12.69 -4.03 1.42
N ILE A 112 -12.13 -2.88 1.04
CA ILE A 112 -11.10 -2.12 1.77
C ILE A 112 -11.72 -0.81 2.25
N LYS A 113 -11.47 -0.41 3.50
CA LYS A 113 -11.85 0.92 3.99
C LYS A 113 -10.85 1.95 3.49
N VAL A 114 -11.33 3.07 3.00
CA VAL A 114 -10.46 4.15 2.54
C VAL A 114 -10.90 5.48 3.11
N LEU A 115 -9.92 6.34 3.38
CA LEU A 115 -10.11 7.74 3.72
C LEU A 115 -9.28 8.55 2.72
N THR A 116 -9.95 9.29 1.84
CA THR A 116 -9.31 10.13 0.82
C THR A 116 -9.48 11.60 1.17
N ASN A 117 -8.67 12.45 0.53
CA ASN A 117 -8.64 13.90 0.78
C ASN A 117 -8.53 14.24 2.28
N CYS A 118 -7.72 13.46 3.00
CA CYS A 118 -7.59 13.62 4.44
C CYS A 118 -6.69 14.81 4.76
N SER A 119 -7.22 15.80 5.49
CA SER A 119 -6.40 16.75 6.23
C SER A 119 -6.09 16.24 7.65
N ILE A 120 -5.15 16.88 8.34
CA ILE A 120 -4.88 16.58 9.75
C ILE A 120 -6.14 16.75 10.63
N GLU A 121 -6.97 17.76 10.36
CA GLU A 121 -8.23 17.96 11.10
C GLU A 121 -9.23 16.83 10.83
N SER A 122 -9.26 16.35 9.59
CA SER A 122 -10.17 15.28 9.15
C SER A 122 -9.90 13.94 9.85
N LEU A 123 -8.69 13.74 10.39
CA LEU A 123 -8.34 12.58 11.22
C LEU A 123 -9.14 12.53 12.53
N LYS A 124 -9.66 13.67 13.02
CA LYS A 124 -10.45 13.73 14.27
C LYS A 124 -11.88 13.20 14.09
N SER A 125 -12.43 13.34 12.88
CA SER A 125 -13.78 12.87 12.51
C SER A 125 -13.79 12.20 11.13
N PRO A 126 -13.10 11.06 10.99
CA PRO A 126 -12.81 10.44 9.69
C PRO A 126 -14.05 9.79 9.04
N LYS A 127 -14.41 10.25 7.84
CA LYS A 127 -15.45 9.63 7.01
C LYS A 127 -14.82 8.63 6.03
N ARG A 128 -14.97 7.34 6.32
CA ARG A 128 -14.45 6.26 5.47
C ARG A 128 -15.46 5.87 4.41
N THR A 129 -14.96 5.52 3.24
CA THR A 129 -15.71 4.82 2.20
C THR A 129 -15.20 3.38 2.07
N GLU A 130 -16.00 2.50 1.48
CA GLU A 130 -15.64 1.11 1.24
C GLU A 130 -15.46 0.91 -0.26
N ILE A 131 -14.29 0.38 -0.65
CA ILE A 131 -13.99 0.01 -2.04
C ILE A 131 -14.04 -1.51 -2.16
N PRO A 132 -14.92 -2.06 -3.02
CA PRO A 132 -14.96 -3.50 -3.25
C PRO A 132 -13.64 -4.04 -3.82
N TYR A 133 -13.20 -5.20 -3.38
CA TYR A 133 -12.01 -5.88 -3.94
C TYR A 133 -12.18 -6.15 -5.44
N SER A 134 -13.40 -6.44 -5.90
CA SER A 134 -13.69 -6.64 -7.33
C SER A 134 -13.31 -5.43 -8.18
N HIS A 135 -13.48 -4.20 -7.67
CA HIS A 135 -13.05 -2.99 -8.36
C HIS A 135 -11.53 -2.95 -8.55
N ILE A 136 -10.78 -3.37 -7.52
CA ILE A 136 -9.31 -3.40 -7.52
C ILE A 136 -8.78 -4.57 -8.35
N GLU A 137 -9.43 -5.73 -8.28
CA GLU A 137 -9.03 -6.93 -9.03
C GLU A 137 -9.23 -6.74 -10.54
N ASN A 138 -10.26 -5.98 -10.93
CA ASN A 138 -10.55 -5.64 -12.32
C ASN A 138 -9.73 -4.45 -12.85
N SER A 139 -8.97 -3.75 -11.99
CA SER A 139 -8.15 -2.62 -12.43
C SER A 139 -6.82 -3.11 -13.05
N PRO A 140 -6.25 -2.37 -14.02
CA PRO A 140 -4.97 -2.73 -14.61
C PRO A 140 -3.88 -2.86 -13.54
N ASN A 141 -3.15 -3.98 -13.53
CA ASN A 141 -2.08 -4.24 -12.55
C ASN A 141 -2.51 -4.11 -11.08
N ASN A 142 -3.78 -4.42 -10.77
CA ASN A 142 -4.37 -4.31 -9.44
C ASN A 142 -4.10 -2.94 -8.77
N GLN A 143 -4.24 -1.88 -9.56
CA GLN A 143 -4.16 -0.51 -9.06
C GLN A 143 -5.22 -0.28 -7.98
N LEU A 144 -4.77 0.30 -6.87
CA LEU A 144 -5.63 0.72 -5.76
C LEU A 144 -6.11 2.15 -6.04
N ASP A 145 -6.98 2.30 -7.03
CA ASP A 145 -7.64 3.58 -7.28
C ASP A 145 -8.62 3.87 -6.15
N LEU A 146 -8.35 4.94 -5.41
CA LEU A 146 -9.15 5.32 -4.25
C LEU A 146 -10.38 6.15 -4.65
N ASN A 147 -10.50 6.57 -5.91
CA ASN A 147 -11.62 7.35 -6.44
C ASN A 147 -12.81 6.47 -6.86
N TYR A 148 -13.15 5.47 -6.03
CA TYR A 148 -14.28 4.61 -6.30
C TYR A 148 -15.60 5.38 -6.19
N ASN A 149 -16.35 5.42 -7.29
CA ASN A 149 -17.70 5.97 -7.33
C ASN A 149 -18.69 4.87 -7.76
N LEU A 150 -19.59 4.50 -6.83
CA LEU A 150 -20.63 3.49 -7.04
C LEU A 150 -21.49 3.78 -8.27
N GLN A 151 -21.91 5.03 -8.47
CA GLN A 151 -22.77 5.42 -9.60
C GLN A 151 -22.06 5.22 -10.93
N ILE A 152 -20.78 5.59 -11.02
CA ILE A 152 -19.97 5.40 -12.22
C ILE A 152 -19.73 3.91 -12.47
N SER A 153 -19.43 3.13 -11.43
CA SER A 153 -19.19 1.68 -11.57
C SER A 153 -20.39 0.90 -12.08
N ASN A 154 -21.61 1.34 -11.76
CA ASN A 154 -22.85 0.72 -12.25
C ASN A 154 -23.15 1.08 -13.72
N LEU A 155 -22.57 2.17 -14.23
CA LEU A 155 -22.73 2.59 -15.63
C LEU A 155 -21.75 1.88 -16.57
N THR A 156 -20.56 1.51 -16.08
CA THR A 156 -19.51 0.85 -16.89
C THR A 156 -19.58 -0.68 -16.89
N ASN A 157 -20.37 -1.28 -16.00
CA ASN A 157 -20.53 -2.75 -15.88
C ASN A 157 -21.81 -3.29 -16.56
N LYS A 158 -22.39 -2.56 -17.53
CA LYS A 158 -23.43 -3.04 -18.45
C LYS A 158 -22.83 -3.32 -19.82
#